data_AF-R6X765-F1
#
_entry.id   AF-R6X765-F1
#
_cell.length_a   1.000
_cell.length_b   1.000
_cell.length_c   1.000
_cell.angle_alpha   90.00
_cell.angle_beta   90.00
_cell.angle_gamma   90.00
#
_symmetry.space_group_name_H-M   'P 1'
#
loop_
_entity.id
_entity.type
_entity.pdbx_description
1 polymer ?
#
loop_
_entity_poly.entity_id
_entity_poly.type
_entity_poly.pdbx_seq_one_letter_code
_entity_poly.pdbx_strand_id
1 'polypeptide(L)'
;MFPYLYLLAIPVYKIISNFYDYRRIKQIHDNYIEWLATGKNIDSLLESQALFKKLLEKANVKESYLPVCQPVGLGRAVQYNASVKEQFPSRIHDFVLQTNKMIYEAEGVYLGRIKEAFNPLYWIDLIVFLPKHLMNYFGCNSESVLAKAFQAIYFVAVGVYSLIKDFYPDAVRTLLEKLISQLH
;
A
#
# COMPACT_ATOMS: atom_id res chain seq x y z
N MET A 1 19.45 -23.69 17.68
CA MET A 1 19.49 -22.23 17.44
C MET A 1 18.48 -21.95 16.33
N PHE A 2 17.44 -21.16 16.60
CA PHE A 2 16.16 -21.14 15.86
C PHE A 2 16.30 -21.00 14.34
N PRO A 3 16.13 -22.08 13.56
CA PRO A 3 16.33 -22.04 12.12
C PRO A 3 15.24 -21.26 11.38
N TYR A 4 14.18 -20.79 12.04
CA TYR A 4 13.02 -20.13 11.42
C TYR A 4 12.99 -18.60 11.58
N LEU A 5 14.04 -17.99 12.16
CA LEU A 5 14.08 -16.53 12.39
C LEU A 5 13.98 -15.72 11.10
N TYR A 6 14.41 -16.26 9.95
CA TYR A 6 14.28 -15.59 8.66
C TYR A 6 12.80 -15.37 8.25
N LEU A 7 11.87 -16.21 8.71
CA LEU A 7 10.43 -16.05 8.41
C LEU A 7 9.86 -14.78 9.06
N LEU A 8 10.47 -14.30 10.15
CA LEU A 8 10.09 -13.04 10.79
C LEU A 8 10.59 -11.80 10.05
N ALA A 9 11.49 -11.94 9.07
CA ALA A 9 12.00 -10.79 8.32
C ALA A 9 10.88 -10.09 7.52
N ILE A 10 9.92 -10.85 6.98
CA ILE A 10 8.79 -10.33 6.19
C ILE A 10 7.84 -9.49 7.05
N PRO A 11 7.28 -9.97 8.18
CA PRO A 11 6.44 -9.16 9.05
C PRO A 11 7.18 -7.95 9.61
N VAL A 12 8.46 -8.10 9.99
CA VAL A 12 9.28 -6.99 10.50
C VAL A 12 9.45 -5.91 9.45
N TYR A 13 9.76 -6.27 8.20
CA TYR A 13 9.84 -5.31 7.10
C TYR A 13 8.49 -4.60 6.85
N LYS A 14 7.37 -5.34 6.87
CA LYS A 14 6.03 -4.75 6.73
C LYS A 14 5.76 -3.73 7.84
N ILE A 15 6.11 -4.04 9.09
CA ILE A 15 5.94 -3.12 10.23
C ILE A 15 6.79 -1.87 10.06
N ILE A 16 8.10 -2.03 9.81
CA ILE A 16 9.04 -0.90 9.70
C ILE A 16 8.65 0.03 8.55
N SER A 17 8.34 -0.53 7.37
CA SER A 17 7.98 0.27 6.20
C SER A 17 6.69 1.06 6.41
N ASN A 18 5.62 0.45 6.92
CA ASN A 18 4.36 1.14 7.17
C ASN A 18 4.46 2.12 8.36
N PHE A 19 5.27 1.83 9.37
CA PHE A 19 5.51 2.76 10.48
C PHE A 19 6.28 4.00 10.02
N TYR A 20 7.25 3.82 9.13
CA TYR A 20 7.96 4.91 8.50
C TYR A 20 7.03 5.82 7.68
N ASP A 21 6.18 5.24 6.85
CA ASP A 21 5.19 6.00 6.07
C ASP A 21 4.18 6.73 6.98
N TYR A 22 3.69 6.05 8.03
CA TYR A 22 2.81 6.63 9.04
C TYR A 22 3.44 7.87 9.69
N ARG A 23 4.71 7.79 10.08
CA ARG A 23 5.41 8.94 10.68
C ARG A 23 5.54 10.10 9.69
N ARG A 24 5.82 9.81 8.42
CA ARG A 24 5.96 10.87 7.41
C ARG A 24 4.65 11.57 7.10
N ILE A 25 3.55 10.81 6.89
CA ILE A 25 2.25 11.43 6.64
C ILE A 25 1.80 12.27 7.84
N LYS A 26 2.07 11.78 9.06
CA LYS A 26 1.76 12.52 10.29
C LYS A 26 2.59 13.80 10.43
N GLN A 27 3.88 13.76 10.10
CA GLN A 27 4.71 14.98 10.09
C GLN A 27 4.19 16.02 9.10
N ILE A 28 3.79 15.60 7.90
CA ILE A 28 3.19 16.50 6.90
C ILE A 28 1.88 17.09 7.45
N HIS A 29 1.07 16.27 8.11
CA HIS A 29 -0.18 16.69 8.73
C HIS A 29 0.05 17.73 9.83
N ASP A 30 0.96 17.46 10.77
CA ASP A 30 1.28 18.36 11.87
C ASP A 30 1.79 19.72 11.33
N ASN A 31 2.70 19.70 10.35
CA ASN A 31 3.19 20.90 9.67
C ASN A 31 2.05 21.65 8.95
N TYR A 32 1.11 20.92 8.34
CA TYR A 32 -0.03 21.50 7.63
C TYR A 32 -0.98 22.21 8.61
N ILE A 33 -1.29 21.59 9.74
CA ILE A 33 -2.11 22.21 10.79
C ILE A 33 -1.40 23.42 11.40
N GLU A 34 -0.09 23.34 11.66
CA GLU A 34 0.70 24.48 12.16
C GLU A 34 0.68 25.66 11.17
N TRP A 35 0.82 25.39 9.87
CA TRP A 35 0.72 26.40 8.83
C TRP A 35 -0.69 26.99 8.71
N LEU A 36 -1.74 26.19 8.88
CA LEU A 36 -3.11 26.70 8.89
C LEU A 36 -3.36 27.64 10.09
N ALA A 37 -2.76 27.35 11.25
CA ALA A 37 -2.90 28.14 12.47
C ALA A 37 -2.03 29.41 12.49
N THR A 38 -0.76 29.29 12.10
CA THR A 38 0.26 30.35 12.28
C THR A 38 0.55 31.10 10.97
N GLY A 39 0.32 30.45 9.85
CA GLY A 39 0.59 30.98 8.52
C GLY A 39 2.05 30.99 8.08
N LYS A 40 2.97 30.43 8.87
CA LYS A 40 4.42 30.38 8.63
C LYS A 40 4.86 29.02 8.06
N ASN A 41 6.07 28.94 7.49
CA ASN A 41 6.72 27.71 7.00
C ASN A 41 6.04 27.03 5.79
N ILE A 42 5.45 27.80 4.88
CA ILE A 42 4.81 27.26 3.66
C ILE A 42 5.79 26.51 2.74
N ASP A 43 7.06 26.93 2.71
CA ASP A 43 8.09 26.34 1.84
C ASP A 43 8.28 24.84 2.14
N SER A 44 8.31 24.48 3.44
CA SER A 44 8.41 23.08 3.87
C SER A 44 7.24 22.22 3.40
N LEU A 45 6.03 22.81 3.30
CA LEU A 45 4.84 22.10 2.84
C LEU A 45 4.84 21.91 1.33
N LEU A 46 5.28 22.93 0.58
CA LEU A 46 5.46 22.87 -0.86
C LEU A 46 6.49 21.80 -1.25
N GLU A 47 7.62 21.74 -0.54
CA GLU A 47 8.61 20.67 -0.72
C GLU A 47 8.03 19.29 -0.43
N SER A 48 7.18 19.19 0.59
CA SER A 48 6.53 17.93 0.98
C SER A 48 5.38 17.50 0.07
N GLN A 49 4.92 18.35 -0.86
CA GLN A 49 3.75 18.08 -1.72
C GLN A 49 3.92 16.80 -2.54
N ALA A 50 5.10 16.58 -3.13
CA ALA A 50 5.40 15.37 -3.90
C ALA A 50 5.38 14.11 -3.01
N LEU A 51 5.90 14.23 -1.77
CA LEU A 51 5.87 13.14 -0.80
C LEU A 51 4.45 12.84 -0.33
N PHE A 52 3.65 13.88 -0.09
CA PHE A 52 2.24 13.76 0.27
C PHE A 52 1.46 12.96 -0.77
N LYS A 53 1.55 13.34 -2.05
CA LYS A 53 0.90 12.61 -3.16
C LYS A 53 1.32 11.15 -3.19
N LYS A 54 2.62 10.87 -3.12
CA LYS A 54 3.18 9.52 -3.11
C LYS A 54 2.68 8.68 -1.93
N LEU A 55 2.56 9.27 -0.74
CA LEU A 55 2.04 8.58 0.43
C LEU A 55 0.55 8.24 0.27
N LEU A 56 -0.27 9.19 -0.21
CA LEU A 56 -1.69 8.93 -0.46
C LEU A 56 -1.92 7.84 -1.50
N GLU A 57 -1.13 7.84 -2.58
CA GLU A 57 -1.16 6.77 -3.59
C GLU A 57 -0.75 5.41 -2.99
N LYS A 58 0.32 5.39 -2.17
CA LYS A 58 0.77 4.17 -1.48
C LYS A 58 -0.27 3.64 -0.49
N ALA A 59 -1.04 4.51 0.13
CA ALA A 59 -2.17 4.14 0.98
C ALA A 59 -3.44 3.76 0.17
N ASN A 60 -3.41 3.93 -1.16
CA ASN A 60 -4.55 3.73 -2.05
C ASN A 60 -5.78 4.57 -1.65
N VAL A 61 -5.53 5.80 -1.17
CA VAL A 61 -6.59 6.76 -0.82
C VAL A 61 -7.20 7.32 -2.10
N LYS A 62 -8.52 7.18 -2.22
CA LYS A 62 -9.27 7.63 -3.38
C LYS A 62 -9.10 9.14 -3.57
N GLU A 63 -8.99 9.56 -4.82
CA GLU A 63 -8.98 10.97 -5.14
C GLU A 63 -10.31 11.62 -4.75
N SER A 64 -10.23 12.77 -4.10
CA SER A 64 -11.40 13.59 -3.78
C SER A 64 -11.39 14.81 -4.67
N TYR A 65 -12.56 15.16 -5.21
CA TYR A 65 -12.74 16.30 -6.09
C TYR A 65 -13.79 17.23 -5.51
N LEU A 66 -13.51 18.53 -5.56
CA LEU A 66 -14.45 19.57 -5.15
C LEU A 66 -14.88 20.41 -6.36
N PRO A 67 -16.19 20.66 -6.54
CA PRO A 67 -16.66 21.55 -7.59
C PRO A 67 -16.30 22.99 -7.22
N VAL A 68 -15.48 23.63 -8.05
CA VAL A 68 -15.06 25.03 -7.87
C VAL A 68 -15.58 25.85 -9.04
N CYS A 69 -16.08 27.04 -8.73
CA CYS A 69 -16.43 28.05 -9.71
C CYS A 69 -15.45 29.21 -9.59
N GLN A 70 -14.68 29.47 -10.66
CA GLN A 70 -13.69 30.54 -10.67
C GLN A 70 -14.04 31.57 -11.77
N PRO A 71 -14.06 32.88 -11.45
CA PRO A 71 -14.23 33.90 -12.47
C PRO A 71 -12.99 33.94 -13.37
N VAL A 72 -13.19 33.91 -14.69
CA VAL A 72 -12.12 33.95 -15.71
C VAL A 72 -12.04 35.30 -16.43
N GLY A 73 -12.78 36.31 -15.94
CA GLY A 73 -12.89 37.64 -16.52
C GLY A 73 -14.04 37.79 -17.52
N LEU A 74 -14.33 39.03 -17.91
CA LEU A 74 -15.38 39.39 -18.90
C LEU A 74 -16.79 38.85 -18.56
N GLY A 75 -17.15 38.81 -17.27
CA GLY A 75 -18.44 38.28 -16.82
C GLY A 75 -18.60 36.76 -17.01
N ARG A 76 -17.50 36.04 -17.30
CA ARG A 76 -17.50 34.59 -17.46
C ARG A 76 -16.95 33.91 -16.21
N ALA A 77 -17.54 32.78 -15.87
CA ALA A 77 -17.07 31.89 -14.83
C ALA A 77 -16.88 30.49 -15.41
N VAL A 78 -15.85 29.79 -14.93
CA VAL A 78 -15.60 28.39 -15.28
C VAL A 78 -15.88 27.55 -14.04
N GLN A 79 -16.68 26.50 -14.25
CA GLN A 79 -16.92 25.47 -13.26
C GLN A 79 -16.08 24.25 -13.61
N TYR A 80 -15.30 23.76 -12.65
CA TYR A 80 -14.50 22.54 -12.82
C TYR A 80 -14.39 21.78 -11.50
N ASN A 81 -14.09 20.49 -11.61
CA ASN A 81 -13.83 19.64 -10.45
C ASN A 81 -12.33 19.67 -10.14
N ALA A 82 -11.96 20.38 -9.08
CA ALA A 82 -10.58 20.51 -8.65
C ALA A 82 -10.16 19.29 -7.80
N SER A 83 -9.01 18.70 -8.10
CA SER A 83 -8.43 17.63 -7.27
C SER A 83 -7.91 18.22 -5.96
N VAL A 84 -8.26 17.57 -4.84
CA VAL A 84 -7.81 17.97 -3.51
C VAL A 84 -6.31 17.69 -3.32
N LYS A 85 -5.77 16.62 -3.92
CA LYS A 85 -4.32 16.33 -3.85
C LYS A 85 -3.49 17.35 -4.63
N GLU A 86 -3.98 17.79 -5.78
CA GLU A 86 -3.30 18.80 -6.60
C GLU A 86 -3.33 20.19 -5.95
N GLN A 87 -4.40 20.50 -5.22
CA GLN A 87 -4.58 21.78 -4.54
C GLN A 87 -3.82 21.90 -3.21
N PHE A 88 -3.13 20.83 -2.76
CA PHE A 88 -2.33 20.88 -1.53
C PHE A 88 -1.02 21.68 -1.75
N PRO A 89 -0.63 22.60 -0.85
CA PRO A 89 -1.35 23.07 0.34
C PRO A 89 -2.30 24.24 0.03
N SER A 90 -3.54 24.18 0.54
CA SER A 90 -4.56 25.24 0.39
C SER A 90 -5.20 25.60 1.73
N ARG A 91 -5.63 26.87 1.88
CA ARG A 91 -6.38 27.37 3.04
C ARG A 91 -7.89 27.46 2.81
N ILE A 92 -8.36 27.12 1.61
CA ILE A 92 -9.80 27.15 1.32
C ILE A 92 -10.44 26.08 2.20
N HIS A 93 -11.40 26.50 3.04
CA HIS A 93 -12.00 25.68 4.09
C HIS A 93 -12.42 24.28 3.60
N ASP A 94 -13.09 24.20 2.45
CA ASP A 94 -13.58 22.94 1.92
C ASP A 94 -12.45 22.00 1.48
N PHE A 95 -11.37 22.56 0.93
CA PHE A 95 -10.16 21.79 0.60
C PHE A 95 -9.45 21.32 1.86
N VAL A 96 -9.33 22.17 2.88
CA VAL A 96 -8.72 21.82 4.18
C VAL A 96 -9.43 20.62 4.80
N LEU A 97 -10.76 20.62 4.81
CA LEU A 97 -11.55 19.52 5.38
C LEU A 97 -11.32 18.21 4.62
N GLN A 98 -11.32 18.25 3.28
CA GLN A 98 -11.07 17.05 2.48
C GLN A 98 -9.62 16.58 2.57
N THR A 99 -8.63 17.48 2.57
CA THR A 99 -7.22 17.15 2.76
C THR A 99 -7.01 16.44 4.09
N ASN A 100 -7.57 16.96 5.18
CA ASN A 100 -7.47 16.33 6.50
C ASN A 100 -8.11 14.94 6.51
N LYS A 101 -9.29 14.79 5.89
CA LYS A 101 -9.95 13.48 5.76
C LYS A 101 -9.05 12.47 5.03
N MET A 102 -8.44 12.87 3.91
CA MET A 102 -7.56 12.00 3.12
C MET A 102 -6.30 11.61 3.91
N ILE A 103 -5.75 12.52 4.70
CA ILE A 103 -4.63 12.24 5.60
C ILE A 103 -5.02 11.22 6.68
N TYR A 104 -6.15 11.43 7.37
CA TYR A 104 -6.63 10.49 8.38
C TYR A 104 -6.92 9.11 7.80
N GLU A 105 -7.47 9.03 6.59
CA GLU A 105 -7.66 7.77 5.86
C GLU A 105 -6.31 7.08 5.60
N ALA A 106 -5.29 7.81 5.12
CA ALA A 106 -3.96 7.25 4.91
C ALA A 106 -3.32 6.76 6.22
N GLU A 107 -3.39 7.56 7.29
CA GLU A 107 -2.92 7.19 8.63
C GLU A 107 -3.59 5.90 9.11
N GLY A 108 -4.91 5.81 8.98
CA GLY A 108 -5.69 4.63 9.32
C GLY A 108 -5.26 3.40 8.53
N VAL A 109 -5.01 3.54 7.23
CA VAL A 109 -4.51 2.47 6.37
C VAL A 109 -3.13 1.98 6.83
N TYR A 110 -2.18 2.87 7.09
CA TYR A 110 -0.85 2.47 7.55
C TYR A 110 -0.87 1.78 8.92
N LEU A 111 -1.65 2.30 9.86
CA LEU A 111 -1.84 1.66 11.17
C LEU A 111 -2.53 0.29 11.03
N GLY A 112 -3.52 0.17 10.13
CA GLY A 112 -4.17 -1.09 9.78
C GLY A 112 -3.16 -2.12 9.27
N ARG A 113 -2.31 -1.74 8.31
CA ARG A 113 -1.26 -2.60 7.74
C ARG A 113 -0.22 -3.05 8.76
N ILE A 114 0.12 -2.20 9.74
CA ILE A 114 0.99 -2.58 10.86
C ILE A 114 0.30 -3.64 11.72
N LYS A 115 -0.98 -3.45 12.07
CA LYS A 115 -1.74 -4.42 12.86
C LYS A 115 -1.90 -5.76 12.14
N GLU A 116 -2.13 -5.74 10.82
CA GLU A 116 -2.19 -6.95 9.99
C GLU A 116 -0.91 -7.78 10.06
N ALA A 117 0.27 -7.15 10.20
CA ALA A 117 1.52 -7.87 10.26
C ALA A 117 1.59 -8.82 11.48
N PHE A 118 0.88 -8.50 12.56
CA PHE A 118 0.77 -9.35 13.75
C PHE A 118 -0.35 -10.39 13.64
N ASN A 119 -1.26 -10.28 12.66
CA ASN A 119 -2.38 -11.20 12.51
C ASN A 119 -1.95 -12.44 11.71
N PRO A 120 -1.93 -13.64 12.32
CA PRO A 120 -1.56 -14.87 11.61
C PRO A 120 -2.52 -15.20 10.45
N LEU A 121 -3.81 -14.84 10.55
CA LEU A 121 -4.79 -15.09 9.49
C LEU A 121 -4.45 -14.32 8.21
N TYR A 122 -3.91 -13.11 8.33
CA TYR A 122 -3.46 -12.34 7.19
C TYR A 122 -2.38 -13.08 6.38
N TRP A 123 -1.45 -13.74 7.06
CA TRP A 123 -0.39 -14.50 6.40
C TRP A 123 -0.90 -15.75 5.71
N ILE A 124 -1.90 -16.41 6.30
CA ILE A 124 -2.58 -17.54 5.67
C ILE A 124 -3.27 -17.07 4.39
N ASP A 125 -4.07 -16.00 4.46
CA ASP A 125 -4.75 -15.43 3.30
C ASP A 125 -3.76 -15.00 2.21
N LEU A 126 -2.63 -14.38 2.60
CA LEU A 126 -1.58 -13.96 1.67
C LEU A 126 -0.99 -15.14 0.89
N ILE A 127 -0.72 -16.27 1.57
CA ILE A 127 -0.18 -17.48 0.94
C ILE A 127 -1.24 -18.14 0.06
N VAL A 128 -2.46 -18.28 0.58
CA VAL A 128 -3.58 -18.91 -0.14
C VAL A 128 -3.91 -18.13 -1.41
N PHE A 129 -3.90 -16.79 -1.36
CA PHE A 129 -4.21 -15.91 -2.49
C PHE A 129 -2.97 -15.29 -3.14
N LEU A 130 -1.80 -15.89 -2.97
CA LEU A 130 -0.54 -15.40 -3.52
C LEU A 130 -0.61 -15.09 -5.03
N PRO A 131 -1.19 -15.96 -5.89
CA PRO A 131 -1.33 -15.68 -7.31
C PRO A 131 -2.12 -14.39 -7.59
N LYS A 132 -3.22 -14.16 -6.86
CA LYS A 132 -4.02 -12.94 -7.02
C LYS A 132 -3.24 -11.68 -6.64
N HIS A 133 -2.46 -11.75 -5.55
CA HIS A 133 -1.62 -10.63 -5.12
C HIS A 133 -0.50 -10.33 -6.14
N LEU A 134 0.12 -11.37 -6.72
CA LEU A 134 1.11 -11.21 -7.79
C LEU A 134 0.50 -10.59 -9.05
N MET A 135 -0.70 -11.03 -9.45
CA MET A 135 -1.39 -10.46 -10.61
C MET A 135 -1.71 -8.97 -10.41
N ASN A 136 -2.18 -8.58 -9.23
CA ASN A 136 -2.38 -7.17 -8.89
C ASN A 136 -1.06 -6.37 -8.94
N TYR A 137 0.05 -6.96 -8.49
CA TYR A 137 1.36 -6.32 -8.54
C TYR A 137 1.81 -6.04 -9.99
N PHE A 138 1.54 -6.96 -10.92
CA PHE A 138 1.82 -6.75 -12.35
C PHE A 138 0.81 -5.82 -13.04
N GLY A 139 -0.10 -5.17 -12.31
CA GLY A 139 -1.10 -4.27 -12.86
C GLY A 139 -2.26 -4.98 -13.59
N CYS A 140 -2.36 -6.29 -13.45
CA CYS A 140 -3.46 -7.06 -14.01
C CYS A 140 -4.64 -7.10 -13.04
N ASN A 141 -5.86 -7.06 -13.57
CA ASN A 141 -7.07 -7.15 -12.75
C ASN A 141 -7.14 -8.53 -12.06
N SER A 142 -7.11 -8.56 -10.73
CA SER A 142 -7.23 -9.79 -9.91
C SER A 142 -8.58 -10.51 -10.06
N GLU A 143 -9.59 -9.86 -10.64
CA GLU A 143 -10.88 -10.48 -10.94
C GLU A 143 -10.96 -11.10 -12.34
N SER A 144 -9.92 -10.90 -13.16
CA SER A 144 -9.86 -11.45 -14.51
C SER A 144 -9.90 -12.99 -14.54
N VAL A 145 -10.37 -13.53 -15.66
CA VAL A 145 -10.34 -14.99 -15.92
C VAL A 145 -8.92 -15.54 -15.82
N LEU A 146 -7.94 -14.76 -16.29
CA LEU A 146 -6.52 -15.11 -16.21
C LEU A 146 -6.04 -15.27 -14.75
N ALA A 147 -6.40 -14.33 -13.86
CA ALA A 147 -6.03 -14.41 -12.45
C ALA A 147 -6.65 -15.64 -11.76
N LYS A 148 -7.89 -16.00 -12.12
CA LYS A 148 -8.55 -17.22 -11.63
C LYS A 148 -7.88 -18.49 -12.15
N ALA A 149 -7.47 -18.52 -13.41
CA ALA A 149 -6.74 -19.65 -13.99
C ALA A 149 -5.38 -19.87 -13.31
N PHE A 150 -4.61 -18.79 -13.10
CA PHE A 150 -3.35 -18.85 -12.35
C PHE A 150 -3.55 -19.34 -10.92
N GLN A 151 -4.61 -18.90 -10.25
CA GLN A 151 -4.96 -19.38 -8.92
C GLN A 151 -5.27 -20.89 -8.91
N ALA A 152 -5.98 -21.40 -9.93
CA ALA A 152 -6.28 -22.82 -10.05
C ALA A 152 -5.01 -23.65 -10.29
N ILE A 153 -4.13 -23.20 -11.20
CA ILE A 153 -2.84 -23.85 -11.48
C ILE A 153 -1.99 -23.92 -10.21
N TYR A 154 -1.96 -22.83 -9.43
CA TYR A 154 -1.25 -22.79 -8.16
C TYR A 154 -1.76 -23.85 -7.18
N PHE A 155 -3.08 -23.99 -7.00
CA PHE A 155 -3.64 -25.02 -6.12
C PHE A 155 -3.33 -26.45 -6.60
N VAL A 156 -3.38 -26.70 -7.91
CA VAL A 156 -3.01 -28.01 -8.47
C VAL A 156 -1.54 -28.32 -8.19
N ALA A 157 -0.65 -27.35 -8.42
CA ALA A 157 0.78 -27.51 -8.15
C ALA A 157 1.06 -27.78 -6.66
N VAL A 158 0.42 -27.04 -5.76
CA VAL A 158 0.53 -27.25 -4.30
C VAL A 158 -0.01 -28.63 -3.90
N GLY A 159 -1.15 -29.05 -4.47
CA GLY A 159 -1.73 -30.38 -4.22
C GLY A 159 -0.82 -31.51 -4.68
N VAL A 160 -0.28 -31.43 -5.90
CA VAL A 160 0.67 -32.42 -6.44
C VAL A 160 1.94 -32.47 -5.61
N TYR A 161 2.51 -31.32 -5.24
CA TYR A 161 3.69 -31.27 -4.38
C TYR A 161 3.44 -31.93 -3.01
N SER A 162 2.27 -31.68 -2.41
CA SER A 162 1.89 -32.28 -1.13
C SER A 162 1.80 -33.81 -1.24
N LEU A 163 1.18 -34.33 -2.30
CA LEU A 163 1.12 -35.77 -2.56
C LEU A 163 2.51 -36.39 -2.76
N ILE A 164 3.37 -35.78 -3.56
CA ILE A 164 4.73 -36.30 -3.80
C ILE A 164 5.53 -36.37 -2.48
N LYS A 165 5.39 -35.36 -1.62
CA LYS A 165 6.06 -35.32 -0.32
C LYS A 165 5.60 -36.46 0.60
N ASP A 166 4.31 -36.78 0.60
CA ASP A 166 3.75 -37.82 1.46
C ASP A 166 4.05 -39.24 0.95
N PHE A 167 4.01 -39.45 -0.37
CA PHE A 167 4.26 -40.77 -0.97
C PHE A 167 5.74 -41.08 -1.19
N TYR A 168 6.59 -40.06 -1.43
CA TYR A 168 8.01 -40.24 -1.76
C TYR A 168 8.92 -39.27 -1.00
N PRO A 169 8.96 -39.33 0.34
CA PRO A 169 9.72 -38.38 1.16
C PRO A 169 11.23 -38.42 0.86
N ASP A 170 11.78 -39.59 0.53
CA ASP A 170 13.22 -39.76 0.27
C ASP A 170 13.66 -39.21 -1.09
N ALA A 171 12.79 -39.28 -2.10
CA ALA A 171 13.05 -38.69 -3.42
C ALA A 171 13.07 -37.14 -3.36
N VAL A 172 12.19 -36.56 -2.55
CA VAL A 172 12.16 -35.11 -2.32
C VAL A 172 13.41 -34.65 -1.57
N ARG A 173 13.86 -35.40 -0.55
CA ARG A 173 15.09 -35.10 0.19
C ARG A 173 16.33 -35.12 -0.69
N THR A 174 16.51 -36.18 -1.49
CA THR A 174 17.65 -36.29 -2.40
C THR A 174 17.67 -35.23 -3.51
N LEU A 175 16.50 -34.81 -4.01
CA LEU A 175 16.40 -33.67 -4.94
C LEU A 175 16.78 -32.35 -4.28
N LEU A 176 16.32 -32.10 -3.06
CA LEU A 176 16.68 -30.89 -2.30
C LEU A 176 18.17 -30.83 -1.98
N GLU A 177 18.77 -31.95 -1.57
CA GLU A 177 20.21 -32.06 -1.32
C GLU A 177 21.03 -31.77 -2.58
N LYS A 178 20.62 -32.32 -3.73
CA LYS A 178 21.26 -32.02 -5.02
C LYS A 178 21.15 -30.54 -5.40
N LEU A 179 19.98 -29.93 -5.24
CA LEU A 179 19.78 -28.50 -5.52
C LEU A 179 20.63 -27.61 -4.62
N ILE A 180 20.71 -27.91 -3.32
CA ILE A 180 21.54 -27.16 -2.37
C ILE A 180 23.02 -27.34 -2.70
N SER A 181 23.45 -28.53 -3.10
CA SER A 181 24.85 -28.80 -3.50
C SER A 181 25.30 -28.11 -4.78
N GLN A 182 24.37 -27.71 -5.66
CA GLN A 182 24.67 -26.96 -6.89
C GLN A 182 24.65 -25.43 -6.69
N LEU A 183 24.16 -24.96 -5.54
CA LEU A 183 24.09 -23.56 -5.16
C LEU A 183 25.28 -23.10 -4.29
N HIS A 184 26.14 -24.04 -3.88
CA HIS A 184 27.45 -23.82 -3.28
C HIS A 184 28.54 -24.07 -4.33
#